data_AF-A0A840GWW7-F1
#
_entry.id   AF-A0A840GWW7-F1
#
_cell.length_a   1.000
_cell.length_b   1.000
_cell.length_c   1.000
_cell.angle_alpha   90.00
_cell.angle_beta   90.00
_cell.angle_gamma   90.00
#
_symmetry.space_group_name_H-M   'P 1'
#
loop_
_entity.id
_entity.type
_entity.pdbx_description
1 polymer ?
#
loop_
_entity_poly.entity_id
_entity_poly.type
_entity_poly.pdbx_seq_one_letter_code
_entity_poly.pdbx_strand_id
1 'polypeptide(L)'
;MLAIVAFTLLPLGLLGLQCSLRGTSAERLIFPAIVLSVIGTGFTLPFYGGESYGLHALGQEALRLHTDAPLGLVEVIRSGPGLVMFLAGLLLLAAAAIATAMALWRSCRYSKASGIPFAVGMSLYIPQFFGSQPLRVAHGLLVAVGCVWMAAGLWRWKVDQDQEGGLAERARQ
;
A
#
# COMPACT_ATOMS: atom_id res chain seq x y z
N MET A 1 12.60 0.58 7.14
CA MET A 1 11.57 0.19 8.12
C MET A 1 10.18 0.76 7.84
N LEU A 2 10.01 2.06 7.54
CA LEU A 2 8.68 2.62 7.24
C LEU A 2 7.93 1.91 6.11
N ALA A 3 8.63 1.45 5.06
CA ALA A 3 8.03 0.67 3.98
C ALA A 3 7.39 -0.63 4.48
N ILE A 4 8.07 -1.38 5.35
CA ILE A 4 7.56 -2.63 5.94
C ILE A 4 6.25 -2.35 6.67
N VAL A 5 6.23 -1.33 7.54
CA VAL A 5 5.02 -0.93 8.27
C VAL A 5 3.89 -0.54 7.31
N ALA A 6 4.18 0.27 6.29
CA ALA A 6 3.18 0.71 5.31
C ALA A 6 2.56 -0.46 4.54
N PHE A 7 3.39 -1.39 4.03
CA PHE A 7 2.89 -2.57 3.32
C PHE A 7 2.10 -3.51 4.21
N THR A 8 2.49 -3.68 5.48
CA THR A 8 1.70 -4.48 6.44
C THR A 8 0.35 -3.85 6.77
N LEU A 9 0.30 -2.53 6.91
CA LEU A 9 -0.95 -1.81 7.20
C LEU A 9 -1.90 -1.76 6.00
N LEU A 10 -1.39 -1.91 4.77
CA LEU A 10 -2.21 -1.77 3.57
C LEU A 10 -3.36 -2.79 3.49
N PRO A 11 -3.15 -4.13 3.63
CA PRO A 11 -4.25 -5.09 3.69
C PRO A 11 -5.25 -4.81 4.81
N LEU A 12 -4.78 -4.31 5.96
CA LEU A 12 -5.65 -3.95 7.09
C LEU A 12 -6.55 -2.75 6.74
N GLY A 13 -5.99 -1.74 6.05
CA GLY A 13 -6.76 -0.61 5.53
C GLY A 13 -7.83 -1.06 4.52
N LEU A 14 -7.50 -2.01 3.65
CA LEU A 14 -8.46 -2.57 2.68
C LEU A 14 -9.57 -3.40 3.36
N LEU A 15 -9.28 -4.09 4.45
CA LEU A 15 -10.30 -4.76 5.28
C LEU A 15 -11.28 -3.74 5.90
N GLY A 16 -10.77 -2.63 6.42
CA GLY A 16 -11.62 -1.52 6.92
C GLY A 16 -12.55 -0.97 5.83
N LEU A 17 -12.01 -0.81 4.63
CA LEU A 17 -12.79 -0.39 3.46
C LEU A 17 -13.84 -1.43 3.04
N GLN A 18 -13.51 -2.72 3.07
CA GLN A 18 -14.48 -3.80 2.78
C GLN A 18 -15.66 -3.75 3.75
N CYS A 19 -15.41 -3.56 5.05
CA CYS A 19 -16.47 -3.43 6.04
C CYS A 19 -17.45 -2.29 5.72
N SER A 20 -16.93 -1.18 5.18
CA SER A 20 -17.76 -0.02 4.79
C SER A 20 -18.52 -0.22 3.47
N LEU A 21 -18.01 -1.10 2.60
CA LEU A 21 -18.61 -1.41 1.30
C LEU A 21 -19.57 -2.61 1.34
N ARG A 22 -19.75 -3.27 2.50
CA ARG A 22 -20.68 -4.39 2.65
C ARG A 22 -22.09 -4.01 2.20
N GLY A 23 -22.72 -4.92 1.45
CA GLY A 23 -24.07 -4.72 0.91
C GLY A 23 -24.15 -3.84 -0.34
N THR A 24 -23.01 -3.50 -0.94
CA THR A 24 -22.96 -2.81 -2.25
C THR A 24 -22.47 -3.75 -3.34
N SER A 25 -22.78 -3.44 -4.61
CA SER A 25 -22.25 -4.21 -5.75
C SER A 25 -20.71 -4.20 -5.86
N ALA A 26 -20.04 -3.32 -5.13
CA ALA A 26 -18.58 -3.21 -5.08
C ALA A 26 -17.91 -4.29 -4.21
N GLU A 27 -18.67 -5.01 -3.37
CA GLU A 27 -18.14 -6.04 -2.47
C GLU A 27 -17.45 -7.20 -3.20
N ARG A 28 -17.96 -7.57 -4.40
CA ARG A 28 -17.33 -8.61 -5.23
C ARG A 28 -15.93 -8.25 -5.72
N LEU A 29 -15.61 -6.96 -5.83
CA LEU A 29 -14.30 -6.49 -6.30
C LEU A 29 -13.30 -6.28 -5.16
N ILE A 30 -13.77 -5.93 -3.95
CA ILE A 30 -12.85 -5.64 -2.84
C ILE A 30 -12.21 -6.90 -2.27
N PHE A 31 -12.92 -8.03 -2.27
CA PHE A 31 -12.37 -9.31 -1.78
C PHE A 31 -11.11 -9.76 -2.55
N PRO A 32 -11.13 -9.90 -3.90
CA PRO A 32 -9.92 -10.25 -4.63
C PRO A 32 -8.82 -9.20 -4.48
N ALA A 33 -9.16 -7.91 -4.32
CA ALA A 33 -8.18 -6.85 -4.06
C ALA A 33 -7.42 -7.10 -2.74
N ILE A 34 -8.13 -7.49 -1.67
CA ILE A 34 -7.51 -7.85 -0.39
C ILE A 34 -6.59 -9.05 -0.55
N VAL A 35 -7.05 -10.12 -1.19
CA VAL A 35 -6.23 -11.32 -1.41
C VAL A 35 -4.95 -10.99 -2.18
N LEU A 36 -5.05 -10.24 -3.28
CA LEU A 36 -3.89 -9.79 -4.05
C LEU A 36 -2.96 -8.91 -3.20
N SER A 37 -3.51 -8.04 -2.35
CA SER A 37 -2.70 -7.19 -1.48
C SER A 37 -1.91 -7.98 -0.43
N VAL A 38 -2.50 -9.04 0.14
CA VAL A 38 -1.85 -9.91 1.13
C VAL A 38 -0.72 -10.70 0.46
N ILE A 39 -1.00 -11.34 -0.67
CA ILE A 39 0.01 -12.13 -1.41
C ILE A 39 1.12 -11.21 -1.90
N GLY A 40 0.78 -10.06 -2.50
CA GLY A 40 1.75 -9.09 -2.97
C GLY A 40 2.64 -8.55 -1.84
N THR A 41 2.05 -8.22 -0.69
CA THR A 41 2.79 -7.83 0.52
C THR A 41 3.74 -8.95 0.97
N GLY A 42 3.27 -10.19 0.99
CA GLY A 42 4.09 -11.36 1.32
C GLY A 42 5.30 -11.55 0.41
N PHE A 43 5.19 -11.19 -0.86
CA PHE A 43 6.29 -11.25 -1.83
C PHE A 43 7.25 -10.06 -1.72
N THR A 44 6.73 -8.88 -1.36
CA THR A 44 7.49 -7.64 -1.25
C THR A 44 8.29 -7.54 0.06
N LEU A 45 7.74 -8.02 1.18
CA LEU A 45 8.36 -7.89 2.51
C LEU A 45 9.73 -8.58 2.66
N PRO A 46 9.96 -9.81 2.14
CA PRO A 46 11.26 -10.47 2.23
C PRO A 46 12.39 -9.64 1.62
N PHE A 47 12.13 -8.95 0.51
CA PHE A 47 13.11 -8.07 -0.13
C PHE A 47 13.49 -6.89 0.76
N TYR A 48 12.51 -6.19 1.33
CA TYR A 48 12.78 -5.09 2.27
C TYR A 48 13.45 -5.55 3.57
N GLY A 49 13.15 -6.76 4.04
CA GLY A 49 13.83 -7.38 5.17
C GLY A 49 15.29 -7.66 4.84
N GLY A 50 15.57 -8.26 3.69
CA GLY A 50 16.92 -8.53 3.19
C GLY A 50 17.74 -7.25 3.05
N GLU A 51 17.18 -6.20 2.46
CA GLU A 51 17.86 -4.90 2.39
C GLU A 51 18.08 -4.29 3.77
N SER A 52 17.07 -4.29 4.64
CA SER A 52 17.19 -3.56 5.91
C SER A 52 18.13 -4.24 6.91
N TYR A 53 18.05 -5.57 7.02
CA TYR A 53 18.87 -6.33 7.97
C TYR A 53 20.20 -6.76 7.36
N GLY A 54 20.20 -7.20 6.09
CA GLY A 54 21.40 -7.66 5.39
C GLY A 54 22.39 -6.53 5.13
N LEU A 55 21.93 -5.38 4.64
CA LEU A 55 22.83 -4.23 4.42
C LEU A 55 23.32 -3.63 5.74
N HIS A 56 22.51 -3.67 6.79
CA HIS A 56 22.95 -3.25 8.13
C HIS A 56 24.09 -4.14 8.63
N ALA A 57 23.95 -5.47 8.53
CA ALA A 57 24.99 -6.41 8.92
C ALA A 57 26.28 -6.23 8.09
N LEU A 58 26.16 -6.08 6.76
CA LEU A 58 27.31 -5.80 5.89
C LEU A 58 28.00 -4.47 6.24
N GLY A 59 27.22 -3.44 6.55
CA GLY A 59 27.75 -2.14 6.97
C GLY A 59 28.53 -2.24 8.29
N GLN A 60 28.03 -2.99 9.27
CA GLN A 60 28.76 -3.24 10.52
C GLN A 60 30.05 -4.00 10.28
N GLU A 61 30.04 -4.99 9.38
CA GLU A 61 31.22 -5.78 9.05
C GLU A 61 32.28 -4.97 8.30
N ALA A 62 31.86 -4.09 7.37
CA ALA A 62 32.76 -3.17 6.69
C ALA A 62 33.47 -2.21 7.67
N LEU A 63 32.72 -1.71 8.67
CA LEU A 63 33.30 -0.89 9.75
C LEU A 63 34.28 -1.70 10.61
N ARG A 64 33.94 -2.94 10.97
CA ARG A 64 34.78 -3.83 11.78
C ARG A 64 36.11 -4.18 11.09
N LEU A 65 36.06 -4.42 9.79
CA LEU A 65 37.22 -4.81 8.98
C LEU A 65 38.00 -3.61 8.42
N HIS A 66 37.51 -2.38 8.63
CA HIS A 66 38.06 -1.15 8.02
C HIS A 66 38.26 -1.26 6.50
N THR A 67 37.35 -1.97 5.82
CA THR A 67 37.41 -2.20 4.37
C THR A 67 36.00 -2.22 3.79
N ASP A 68 35.89 -1.82 2.53
CA ASP A 68 34.68 -1.82 1.73
C ASP A 68 34.41 -3.15 1.03
N ALA A 69 35.29 -4.15 1.15
CA ALA A 69 35.14 -5.45 0.51
C ALA A 69 33.75 -6.13 0.74
N PRO A 70 33.14 -6.08 1.95
CA PRO A 70 31.79 -6.63 2.16
C PRO A 70 30.69 -5.90 1.36
N LEU A 71 30.91 -4.66 0.95
CA LEU A 71 29.94 -3.88 0.18
C LEU A 71 29.77 -4.41 -1.25
N GLY A 72 30.69 -5.24 -1.75
CA GLY A 72 30.52 -5.95 -3.01
C GLY A 72 29.30 -6.90 -3.03
N LEU A 73 28.84 -7.35 -1.86
CA LEU A 73 27.65 -8.23 -1.74
C LEU A 73 26.32 -7.47 -1.78
N VAL A 74 26.34 -6.13 -1.73
CA VAL A 74 25.13 -5.29 -1.79
C VAL A 74 24.33 -5.58 -3.05
N GLU A 75 24.99 -5.71 -4.19
CA GLU A 75 24.33 -5.99 -5.46
C GLU A 75 23.70 -7.39 -5.46
N VAL A 76 24.34 -8.37 -4.81
CA VAL A 76 23.81 -9.74 -4.69
C VAL A 76 22.51 -9.75 -3.87
N ILE A 77 22.41 -8.92 -2.83
CA ILE A 77 21.19 -8.78 -2.01
C ILE A 77 20.07 -8.12 -2.82
N ARG A 78 20.42 -7.14 -3.67
CA ARG A 78 19.46 -6.35 -4.46
C ARG A 78 19.07 -6.97 -5.79
N SER A 79 19.80 -7.99 -6.25
CA SER A 79 19.59 -8.66 -7.53
C SER A 79 19.11 -10.10 -7.36
N GLY A 80 18.97 -10.82 -8.47
CA GLY A 80 18.63 -12.25 -8.46
C GLY A 80 17.16 -12.56 -8.14
N PRO A 81 16.88 -13.77 -7.62
CA PRO A 81 15.50 -14.25 -7.43
C PRO A 81 14.66 -13.38 -6.48
N GLY A 82 15.31 -12.75 -5.49
CA GLY A 82 14.65 -11.84 -4.55
C GLY A 82 14.05 -10.62 -5.25
N LEU A 83 14.76 -10.05 -6.23
CA LEU A 83 14.27 -8.94 -7.04
C LEU A 83 13.07 -9.34 -7.90
N VAL A 84 13.11 -10.52 -8.52
CA VAL A 84 12.00 -11.04 -9.33
C VAL A 84 10.74 -11.22 -8.48
N MET A 85 10.88 -11.82 -7.30
CA MET A 85 9.77 -12.00 -6.37
C MET A 85 9.22 -10.66 -5.87
N PHE A 86 10.09 -9.70 -5.59
CA PHE A 86 9.70 -8.33 -5.24
C PHE A 86 8.89 -7.64 -6.34
N LEU A 87 9.36 -7.69 -7.59
CA LEU A 87 8.67 -7.09 -8.74
C LEU A 87 7.31 -7.77 -8.98
N ALA A 88 7.24 -9.10 -8.84
CA ALA A 88 5.97 -9.83 -8.89
C ALA A 88 5.02 -9.37 -7.76
N GLY A 89 5.54 -9.16 -6.55
CA GLY A 89 4.78 -8.61 -5.42
C GLY A 89 4.22 -7.21 -5.71
N LEU A 90 5.03 -6.32 -6.28
CA LEU A 90 4.59 -4.98 -6.69
C LEU A 90 3.50 -5.01 -7.77
N LEU A 91 3.60 -5.93 -8.74
CA LEU A 91 2.56 -6.10 -9.76
C LEU A 91 1.22 -6.54 -9.13
N LEU A 92 1.25 -7.48 -8.18
CA LEU A 92 0.07 -7.91 -7.45
C LEU A 92 -0.54 -6.75 -6.64
N LEU A 93 0.30 -5.93 -6.01
CA LEU A 93 -0.13 -4.75 -5.26
C LEU A 93 -0.73 -3.66 -6.16
N ALA A 94 -0.17 -3.44 -7.34
CA ALA A 94 -0.73 -2.54 -8.34
C ALA A 94 -2.11 -3.03 -8.82
N ALA A 95 -2.24 -4.34 -9.09
CA ALA A 95 -3.53 -4.94 -9.45
C ALA A 95 -4.56 -4.84 -8.31
N ALA A 96 -4.15 -5.05 -7.06
CA ALA A 96 -5.00 -4.82 -5.88
C ALA A 96 -5.47 -3.36 -5.77
N ALA A 97 -4.59 -2.40 -6.04
CA ALA A 97 -4.91 -0.98 -5.98
C ALA A 97 -5.91 -0.56 -7.07
N ILE A 98 -5.71 -1.05 -8.30
CA ILE A 98 -6.64 -0.82 -9.42
C ILE A 98 -8.01 -1.46 -9.12
N ALA A 99 -8.04 -2.70 -8.61
CA ALA A 99 -9.28 -3.36 -8.20
C ALA A 99 -10.02 -2.57 -7.10
N THR A 100 -9.28 -2.04 -6.12
CA THR A 100 -9.81 -1.17 -5.06
C THR A 100 -10.41 0.11 -5.63
N ALA A 101 -9.70 0.80 -6.54
CA ALA A 101 -10.19 2.01 -7.18
C ALA A 101 -11.47 1.75 -8.00
N MET A 102 -11.54 0.63 -8.73
CA MET A 102 -12.74 0.20 -9.43
C MET A 102 -13.91 -0.10 -8.48
N ALA A 103 -13.63 -0.72 -7.33
CA ALA A 103 -14.65 -0.97 -6.30
C ALA A 103 -15.22 0.35 -5.76
N LEU A 104 -14.36 1.33 -5.43
CA LEU A 104 -14.80 2.67 -5.01
C LEU A 104 -15.65 3.34 -6.08
N TRP A 105 -15.21 3.31 -7.33
CA TRP A 105 -15.95 3.92 -8.44
C TRP A 105 -17.34 3.30 -8.62
N ARG A 106 -17.45 1.97 -8.54
CA ARG A 106 -18.74 1.27 -8.65
C ARG A 106 -19.66 1.43 -7.45
N SER A 107 -19.12 1.76 -6.28
CA SER A 107 -19.92 1.89 -5.06
C SER A 107 -20.85 3.11 -5.07
N CYS A 108 -20.56 4.15 -5.88
CA CYS A 108 -21.24 5.45 -5.90
C CYS A 108 -21.39 6.18 -4.54
N ARG A 109 -20.95 5.58 -3.43
CA ARG A 109 -20.96 6.14 -2.06
C ARG A 109 -19.83 7.13 -1.81
N TYR A 110 -18.73 7.00 -2.54
CA TYR A 110 -17.52 7.83 -2.39
C TYR A 110 -17.26 8.65 -3.65
N SER A 111 -16.55 9.77 -3.49
CA SER A 111 -16.06 10.54 -4.63
C SER A 111 -15.23 9.63 -5.55
N LYS A 112 -15.63 9.56 -6.83
CA LYS A 112 -15.02 8.70 -7.86
C LYS A 112 -13.51 8.93 -8.00
N ALA A 113 -13.04 10.14 -7.66
CA ALA A 113 -11.63 10.51 -7.73
C ALA A 113 -10.79 9.95 -6.58
N SER A 114 -11.38 9.51 -5.46
CA SER A 114 -10.66 9.13 -4.25
C SER A 114 -9.72 7.93 -4.44
N GLY A 115 -10.10 6.97 -5.30
CA GLY A 115 -9.27 5.79 -5.59
C GLY A 115 -8.16 6.01 -6.62
N ILE A 116 -8.20 7.10 -7.39
CA ILE A 116 -7.26 7.34 -8.50
C ILE A 116 -5.84 7.61 -8.00
N PRO A 117 -5.60 8.52 -7.03
CA PRO A 117 -4.25 8.76 -6.51
C PRO A 117 -3.59 7.50 -5.94
N PHE A 118 -4.37 6.67 -5.26
CA PHE A 118 -3.89 5.42 -4.69
C PHE A 118 -3.49 4.41 -5.78
N ALA A 119 -4.33 4.19 -6.78
CA ALA A 119 -3.99 3.31 -7.90
C ALA A 119 -2.76 3.80 -8.68
N VAL A 120 -2.71 5.10 -8.99
CA VAL A 120 -1.58 5.71 -9.69
C VAL A 120 -0.29 5.55 -8.88
N GLY A 121 -0.32 5.87 -7.59
CA GLY A 121 0.84 5.71 -6.72
C GLY A 121 1.31 4.26 -6.60
N MET A 122 0.41 3.29 -6.54
CA MET A 122 0.79 1.88 -6.49
C MET A 122 1.33 1.36 -7.84
N SER A 123 0.82 1.85 -8.96
CA SER A 123 1.36 1.52 -10.30
C SER A 123 2.73 2.15 -10.56
N LEU A 124 2.97 3.36 -10.03
CA LEU A 124 4.25 4.05 -10.15
C LEU A 124 5.35 3.47 -9.24
N TYR A 125 5.02 2.50 -8.39
CA TYR A 125 5.96 1.86 -7.47
C TYR A 125 7.09 1.08 -8.20
N ILE A 126 6.80 0.53 -9.38
CA ILE A 126 7.80 -0.16 -10.21
C ILE A 126 8.78 0.87 -10.82
N PRO A 127 8.34 1.90 -11.58
CA PRO A 127 9.28 2.85 -12.17
C PRO A 127 10.03 3.68 -11.12
N GLN A 128 9.40 4.06 -10.00
CA GLN A 128 10.09 4.83 -8.96
C GLN A 128 11.20 4.04 -8.26
N PHE A 129 11.13 2.70 -8.25
CA PHE A 129 12.17 1.86 -7.63
C PHE A 129 13.55 2.08 -8.27
N PHE A 130 13.58 2.24 -9.60
CA PHE A 130 14.78 2.52 -10.39
C PHE A 130 15.17 4.00 -10.41
N GLY A 131 14.40 4.86 -9.74
CA GLY A 131 14.66 6.29 -9.65
C GLY A 131 15.66 6.68 -8.56
N SER A 132 15.98 7.97 -8.52
CA SER A 132 16.84 8.56 -7.50
C SER A 132 16.18 8.59 -6.12
N GLN A 133 16.98 8.71 -5.05
CA GLN A 133 16.47 8.77 -3.68
C GLN A 133 15.39 9.85 -3.46
N PRO A 134 15.54 11.10 -3.96
CA PRO A 134 14.50 12.11 -3.82
C PRO A 134 13.18 11.71 -4.50
N LEU A 135 13.26 11.04 -5.67
CA LEU A 135 12.08 10.55 -6.38
C LEU A 135 11.31 9.54 -5.54
N ARG A 136 12.01 8.61 -4.89
CA ARG A 136 11.41 7.59 -4.02
C ARG A 136 10.70 8.20 -2.82
N VAL A 137 11.29 9.22 -2.21
CA VAL A 137 10.68 9.95 -1.09
C VAL A 137 9.43 10.71 -1.54
N ALA A 138 9.52 11.43 -2.65
CA ALA A 138 8.38 12.17 -3.23
C ALA A 138 7.23 11.23 -3.58
N HIS A 139 7.54 10.07 -4.17
CA HIS A 139 6.58 9.03 -4.48
C HIS A 139 5.89 8.47 -3.23
N GLY A 140 6.66 8.18 -2.18
CA GLY A 140 6.11 7.73 -0.90
C GLY A 140 5.13 8.74 -0.30
N LEU A 141 5.46 10.04 -0.39
CA LEU A 141 4.59 11.11 0.08
C LEU A 141 3.29 11.19 -0.76
N LEU A 142 3.38 11.05 -2.07
CA LEU A 142 2.22 11.02 -2.97
C LEU A 142 1.25 9.87 -2.60
N VAL A 143 1.79 8.68 -2.36
CA VAL A 143 1.00 7.51 -1.92
C VAL A 143 0.35 7.79 -0.56
N ALA A 144 1.10 8.36 0.39
CA ALA A 144 0.57 8.71 1.71
C ALA A 144 -0.60 9.70 1.63
N VAL A 145 -0.48 10.74 0.79
CA VAL A 145 -1.56 11.71 0.54
C VAL A 145 -2.79 11.00 -0.06
N GLY A 146 -2.59 10.07 -1.00
CA GLY A 146 -3.68 9.26 -1.56
C GLY A 146 -4.42 8.43 -0.51
N CYS A 147 -3.67 7.76 0.38
CA CYS A 147 -4.25 6.98 1.48
C CYS A 147 -5.03 7.86 2.48
N VAL A 148 -4.46 9.02 2.85
CA VAL A 148 -5.11 9.98 3.76
C VAL A 148 -6.39 10.54 3.14
N TRP A 149 -6.38 10.85 1.84
CA TRP A 149 -7.58 11.29 1.13
C TRP A 149 -8.69 10.23 1.20
N MET A 150 -8.35 8.96 0.92
CA MET A 150 -9.30 7.86 1.03
C MET A 150 -9.86 7.71 2.43
N ALA A 151 -9.01 7.76 3.46
CA ALA A 151 -9.42 7.68 4.86
C ALA A 151 -10.33 8.85 5.28
N ALA A 152 -10.00 10.08 4.86
CA ALA A 152 -10.84 11.25 5.12
C ALA A 152 -12.21 11.14 4.42
N GLY A 153 -12.25 10.61 3.20
CA GLY A 153 -13.51 10.33 2.50
C GLY A 153 -14.38 9.31 3.23
N LEU A 154 -13.76 8.27 3.82
CA LEU A 154 -14.45 7.27 4.63
C LEU A 154 -15.01 7.88 5.93
N TRP A 155 -14.21 8.70 6.61
CA TRP A 155 -14.61 9.35 7.86
C TRP A 155 -15.82 10.27 7.68
N ARG A 156 -15.79 11.12 6.65
CA ARG A 156 -16.89 12.06 6.37
C ARG A 156 -18.21 11.35 6.09
N TRP A 157 -18.17 10.29 5.27
CA TRP A 157 -19.38 9.51 4.98
C TRP A 157 -20.00 8.90 6.24
N LYS A 158 -19.18 8.40 7.17
CA LYS A 158 -19.69 7.83 8.43
C LYS A 158 -20.35 8.87 9.32
N VAL A 159 -19.76 10.06 9.43
CA VAL A 159 -20.33 11.17 10.20
C VAL A 159 -21.71 11.58 9.64
N ASP A 160 -21.82 11.68 8.32
CA ASP A 160 -23.08 12.07 7.67
C ASP A 160 -24.20 11.03 7.94
N GLN A 161 -23.86 9.73 7.89
CA GLN A 161 -24.80 8.64 8.21
C GLN A 161 -25.27 8.66 9.67
N ASP A 162 -24.35 8.87 10.61
CA ASP A 162 -24.68 8.93 12.04
C ASP A 162 -25.59 10.14 12.35
N GLN A 163 -25.41 11.27 11.65
CA GLN A 163 -26.29 12.44 11.78
C GLN A 163 -27.70 12.19 11.22
N GLU A 164 -27.82 11.60 10.03
CA GLU A 164 -29.11 11.26 9.43
C GLU A 164 -29.92 10.27 10.30
N GLY A 165 -29.24 9.26 10.86
CA GLY A 165 -29.85 8.30 11.78
C GLY A 165 -30.40 8.96 13.04
N GLY A 166 -29.61 9.85 13.66
CA GLY A 166 -30.03 10.57 14.88
C GLY A 166 -31.22 11.53 14.65
N LEU A 167 -31.31 12.15 13.47
CA LEU A 167 -32.47 12.97 13.11
C LEU A 167 -33.74 12.14 12.89
N ALA A 168 -33.62 10.98 12.25
CA ALA A 168 -34.75 10.08 12.01
C ALA A 168 -35.31 9.47 13.31
N GLU A 169 -34.44 9.19 14.29
CA GLU A 169 -34.85 8.70 15.61
C GLU A 169 -35.57 9.78 16.43
N ARG A 170 -35.07 11.02 16.40
CA ARG A 170 -35.73 12.18 17.03
C ARG A 170 -37.08 12.53 16.40
N ALA A 171 -37.27 12.30 15.11
CA ALA A 171 -38.55 12.54 14.44
C ALA A 171 -39.62 11.46 14.74
N ARG A 172 -39.24 10.33 15.35
CA ARG A 172 -40.15 9.25 15.76
C ARG A 172 -40.58 9.32 17.23
N GLN A 173 -39.98 10.21 18.02
CA GLN A 173 -40.34 10.49 19.41
C GLN A 173 -41.29 11.69 19.47
#